data_AF-A0A7W0W1U4-F1
#
_entry.id   AF-A0A7W0W1U4-F1
#
_cell.length_a   1.000
_cell.length_b   1.000
_cell.length_c   1.000
_cell.angle_alpha   90.00
_cell.angle_beta   90.00
_cell.angle_gamma   90.00
#
_symmetry.space_group_name_H-M   'P 1'
#
loop_
_entity.id
_entity.type
_entity.pdbx_description
1 polymer ?
#
loop_
_entity_poly.entity_id
_entity_poly.type
_entity_poly.pdbx_seq_one_letter_code
_entity_poly.pdbx_strand_id
1 'polypeptide(L)'
;MQRLRSALIEQLERPGSPTQELAALLREIGREARTNQVRPEQLIVIFKQLWNSLAETLRPQDTDQYEKIRQRLVTLCIQAYYAE
;
A
#
# COMPACT_ATOMS: atom_id res chain seq x y z
N MET A 1 8.89 6.48 3.71
CA MET A 1 8.12 6.79 2.49
C MET A 1 8.77 6.33 1.19
N GLN A 2 10.04 6.63 0.90
CA GLN A 2 10.68 6.26 -0.39
C GLN A 2 10.74 4.73 -0.63
N ARG A 3 11.05 3.93 0.39
CA ARG A 3 11.01 2.45 0.33
C ARG A 3 9.63 1.90 -0.03
N LEU A 4 8.59 2.40 0.62
CA LEU A 4 7.20 2.02 0.32
C LEU A 4 6.84 2.35 -1.13
N ARG A 5 7.27 3.51 -1.62
CA ARG A 5 7.05 3.91 -3.01
C ARG A 5 7.70 2.93 -3.99
N SER A 6 8.96 2.54 -3.77
CA SER A 6 9.65 1.56 -4.61
C SER A 6 8.98 0.18 -4.58
N ALA A 7 8.59 -0.31 -3.40
CA ALA A 7 7.90 -1.59 -3.26
C ALA A 7 6.51 -1.58 -3.96
N LEU A 8 5.81 -0.44 -3.93
CA LEU A 8 4.55 -0.27 -4.66
C LEU A 8 4.74 -0.22 -6.19
N ILE A 9 5.83 0.37 -6.67
CA ILE A 9 6.19 0.35 -8.10
C ILE A 9 6.50 -1.08 -8.53
N GLU A 10 7.28 -1.83 -7.75
CA GLU A 10 7.56 -3.24 -8.06
C GLU A 10 6.26 -4.08 -8.08
N GLN A 11 5.33 -3.81 -7.16
CA GLN A 11 4.03 -4.49 -7.13
C GLN A 11 3.15 -4.18 -8.36
N LEU A 12 3.31 -2.98 -8.94
CA LEU A 12 2.65 -2.59 -10.18
C LEU A 12 3.25 -3.31 -11.39
N GLU A 13 4.57 -3.44 -11.44
CA GLU A 13 5.27 -4.19 -12.50
C GLU A 13 5.04 -5.71 -12.38
N ARG A 14 4.82 -6.20 -11.16
CA ARG A 14 4.61 -7.62 -10.83
C ARG A 14 3.29 -7.81 -10.09
N PRO A 15 2.14 -7.86 -10.79
CA PRO A 15 0.79 -7.91 -10.21
C PRO A 15 0.46 -9.23 -9.47
N GLY A 16 1.44 -10.11 -9.27
CA GLY A 16 1.31 -11.38 -8.57
C GLY A 16 1.13 -11.21 -7.06
N SER A 17 1.58 -12.19 -6.28
CA SER A 17 1.54 -12.11 -4.82
C SER A 17 2.36 -10.92 -4.28
N PRO A 18 1.97 -10.32 -3.15
CA PRO A 18 2.70 -9.23 -2.54
C PRO A 18 4.14 -9.66 -2.26
N THR A 19 5.12 -8.81 -2.59
CA THR A 19 6.51 -9.10 -2.22
C THR A 19 6.63 -9.18 -0.69
N GLN A 20 7.54 -10.02 -0.19
CA GLN A 20 7.79 -10.11 1.25
C GLN A 20 8.22 -8.76 1.84
N GLU A 21 8.96 -7.97 1.05
CA GLU A 21 9.37 -6.61 1.42
C GLU A 21 8.16 -5.69 1.59
N LEU A 22 7.21 -5.69 0.65
CA LEU A 22 6.00 -4.90 0.77
C LEU A 22 5.17 -5.30 2.00
N ALA A 23 5.01 -6.60 2.25
CA ALA A 23 4.31 -7.08 3.44
C ALA A 23 4.99 -6.64 4.74
N ALA A 24 6.32 -6.68 4.80
CA ALA A 24 7.10 -6.22 5.95
C ALA A 24 6.96 -4.71 6.18
N LEU A 25 7.08 -3.90 5.12
CA LEU A 25 6.90 -2.44 5.18
C LEU A 25 5.49 -2.07 5.63
N LEU A 26 4.46 -2.76 5.14
CA LEU A 26 3.09 -2.52 5.57
C LEU A 26 2.88 -2.82 7.06
N ARG A 27 3.51 -3.88 7.60
CA ARG A 27 3.48 -4.19 9.05
C ARG A 27 4.18 -3.12 9.89
N GLU A 28 5.35 -2.67 9.44
CA GLU A 28 6.08 -1.58 10.11
C GLU A 28 5.22 -0.32 10.19
N ILE A 29 4.62 0.08 9.07
CA ILE A 29 3.71 1.24 8.99
C ILE A 29 2.47 1.04 9.86
N GLY A 30 1.87 -0.15 9.85
CA GLY A 30 0.70 -0.46 10.68
C GLY A 30 1.01 -0.38 12.18
N ARG A 31 2.20 -0.82 12.60
CA ARG A 31 2.68 -0.70 13.98
C ARG A 31 3.00 0.73 14.37
N GLU A 32 3.66 1.48 13.50
CA GLU A 32 3.97 2.90 13.71
C GLU A 32 2.69 3.73 13.81
N ALA A 33 1.72 3.50 12.91
CA ALA A 33 0.42 4.16 12.93
C ALA A 33 -0.32 3.92 14.24
N ARG A 34 -0.35 2.67 14.73
CA ARG A 34 -0.94 2.35 16.05
C ARG A 34 -0.23 3.05 17.20
N THR A 35 1.10 3.01 17.22
CA THR A 35 1.92 3.69 18.25
C THR A 35 1.60 5.18 18.30
N ASN A 36 1.40 5.79 17.13
CA ASN A 36 1.09 7.22 16.97
C ASN A 36 -0.42 7.52 17.05
N GLN A 37 -1.26 6.57 17.47
CA GLN A 37 -2.72 6.71 17.58
C GLN A 37 -3.41 7.15 16.27
N VAL A 38 -2.80 6.87 15.13
CA VAL A 38 -3.39 7.11 13.81
C VAL A 38 -4.47 6.08 13.58
N ARG A 39 -5.70 6.54 13.38
CA ARG A 39 -6.82 5.64 13.12
C ARG A 39 -6.64 4.89 11.80
N PRO A 40 -7.11 3.63 11.69
CA PRO A 40 -6.97 2.84 10.47
C PRO A 40 -7.59 3.53 9.25
N GLU A 41 -8.69 4.27 9.41
CA GLU A 41 -9.32 5.03 8.34
C GLU A 41 -8.42 6.17 7.84
N GLN A 42 -7.72 6.85 8.74
CA GLN A 42 -6.74 7.89 8.37
C GLN A 42 -5.56 7.27 7.62
N LEU A 43 -5.09 6.10 8.07
CA LEU A 43 -4.02 5.37 7.39
C LEU A 43 -4.44 4.95 5.97
N ILE A 44 -5.68 4.45 5.81
CA ILE A 44 -6.23 4.09 4.49
C ILE A 44 -6.31 5.32 3.57
N VAL A 45 -6.72 6.48 4.09
CA VAL A 45 -6.77 7.72 3.30
C VAL A 45 -5.37 8.11 2.81
N ILE A 46 -4.38 8.10 3.70
CA ILE A 46 -2.97 8.39 3.36
C ILE A 46 -2.48 7.41 2.28
N PHE A 47 -2.82 6.13 2.41
CA PHE A 47 -2.41 5.11 1.46
C PHE A 47 -3.06 5.30 0.09
N LYS A 48 -4.35 5.65 0.04
CA LYS A 48 -5.06 5.97 -1.19
C LYS A 48 -4.46 7.20 -1.88
N GLN A 49 -4.09 8.24 -1.13
CA GLN A 49 -3.45 9.43 -1.67
C GLN A 49 -2.08 9.10 -2.28
N LEU A 50 -1.26 8.31 -1.58
CA LEU A 50 0.03 7.85 -2.08
C LEU A 50 -0.13 7.03 -3.38
N TRP A 51 -1.10 6.12 -3.38
CA TRP A 51 -1.42 5.30 -4.53
C TRP A 51 -1.84 6.15 -5.73
N ASN A 52 -2.78 7.08 -5.55
CA ASN A 52 -3.23 7.97 -6.62
C ASN A 52 -2.08 8.82 -7.20
N SER A 53 -1.19 9.33 -6.34
CA SER A 53 0.00 10.06 -6.79
C SER A 53 0.95 9.19 -7.64
N LEU A 54 1.03 7.89 -7.33
CA LEU A 54 1.75 6.92 -8.16
C LEU A 54 1.05 6.67 -9.50
N ALA A 55 -0.29 6.58 -9.54
CA ALA A 55 -1.04 6.48 -10.80
C ALA A 55 -0.76 7.66 -11.73
N GLU A 56 -0.81 8.87 -11.20
CA GLU A 56 -0.57 10.10 -11.97
C GLU A 56 0.83 10.11 -12.59
N THR A 57 1.82 9.58 -11.85
CA THR A 57 3.21 9.48 -12.31
C THR A 57 3.38 8.37 -13.37
N LEU A 58 2.79 7.20 -13.15
CA LEU A 58 3.04 5.99 -13.95
C LEU A 58 2.10 5.85 -15.15
N ARG A 59 0.95 6.55 -15.15
CA ARG A 59 -0.10 6.48 -16.16
C ARG A 59 -0.41 5.02 -16.57
N PRO A 60 -0.96 4.21 -15.65
CA PRO A 60 -1.20 2.79 -15.89
C PRO A 60 -2.08 2.59 -17.13
N GLN A 61 -1.63 1.75 -18.06
CA GLN A 61 -2.40 1.43 -19.27
C GLN A 61 -3.58 0.49 -19.00
N ASP A 62 -3.51 -0.27 -17.91
CA ASP A 62 -4.56 -1.20 -17.46
C ASP A 62 -5.17 -0.71 -16.14
N THR A 63 -6.31 -0.03 -16.24
CA THR A 63 -7.04 0.53 -15.09
C THR A 63 -7.62 -0.58 -14.20
N ASP A 64 -8.03 -1.72 -14.77
CA ASP A 64 -8.62 -2.83 -14.01
C ASP A 64 -7.56 -3.54 -13.15
N GLN A 65 -6.37 -3.77 -13.71
CA GLN A 65 -5.24 -4.31 -12.96
C GLN A 65 -4.83 -3.35 -11.83
N TYR A 66 -4.77 -2.06 -12.11
CA TYR A 66 -4.45 -1.03 -11.13
C TYR A 66 -5.45 -1.03 -9.96
N GLU A 67 -6.75 -1.13 -10.26
CA GLU A 67 -7.82 -1.21 -9.25
C GLU A 67 -7.72 -2.49 -8.40
N LYS A 68 -7.43 -3.65 -9.02
CA LYS A 68 -7.22 -4.91 -8.29
C LYS A 68 -6.04 -4.83 -7.33
N ILE A 69 -4.91 -4.26 -7.76
CA ILE A 69 -3.74 -4.08 -6.91
C ILE A 69 -4.09 -3.13 -5.76
N ARG A 70 -4.79 -2.02 -6.03
CA ARG A 70 -5.26 -1.09 -5.01
C ARG A 70 -6.07 -1.79 -3.92
N GLN A 71 -7.07 -2.58 -4.31
CA GLN A 71 -7.90 -3.32 -3.37
C GLN A 71 -7.08 -4.28 -2.51
N ARG A 72 -6.17 -5.03 -3.14
CA ARG A 72 -5.28 -5.96 -2.43
C ARG A 72 -4.39 -5.25 -1.42
N LEU A 73 -3.81 -4.10 -1.80
CA LEU A 73 -2.97 -3.30 -0.92
C LEU A 73 -3.76 -2.74 0.27
N VAL A 74 -4.98 -2.26 0.05
CA VAL A 74 -5.86 -1.80 1.14
C VAL A 74 -6.14 -2.93 2.13
N THR A 75 -6.45 -4.14 1.63
CA THR A 75 -6.62 -5.31 2.49
C THR A 75 -5.37 -5.62 3.31
N LEU A 76 -4.19 -5.58 2.69
CA LEU A 76 -2.92 -5.83 3.37
C LEU A 76 -2.59 -4.75 4.40
N CYS A 77 -2.88 -3.48 4.11
CA CYS A 77 -2.74 -2.38 5.08
C CYS A 77 -3.61 -2.60 6.30
N ILE A 78 -4.87 -2.99 6.11
CA ILE A 78 -5.79 -3.28 7.22
C ILE A 78 -5.26 -4.45 8.04
N GLN A 79 -4.91 -5.56 7.37
CA GLN A 79 -4.35 -6.73 8.05
C GLN A 79 -3.07 -6.39 8.82
N ALA A 80 -2.18 -5.59 8.24
CA ALA A 80 -0.94 -5.14 8.86
C ALA A 80 -1.18 -4.19 10.04
N TYR A 81 -2.21 -3.35 9.99
CA TYR A 81 -2.60 -2.47 11.09
C TYR A 81 -3.16 -3.27 12.28
N TYR A 82 -3.84 -4.39 12.04
CA TYR A 82 -4.38 -5.23 13.12
C TYR A 82 -3.50 -6.42 13.50
N ALA A 83 -2.46 -6.73 12.73
CA ALA A 83 -1.49 -7.77 13.05
C ALA A 83 -0.73 -7.37 14.33
N GLU A 84 -0.94 -8.10 15.42
CA GLU A 84 -0.37 -7.85 16.75
C GLU A 84 1.14 -7.52 16.73
#